data_AF-A0A7V3JRV1-F1
#
_entry.id   AF-A0A7V3JRV1-F1
#
_cell.length_a   1.000
_cell.length_b   1.000
_cell.length_c   1.000
_cell.angle_alpha   90.00
_cell.angle_beta   90.00
_cell.angle_gamma   90.00
#
_symmetry.space_group_name_H-M   'P 1'
#
loop_
_entity.id
_entity.type
_entity.pdbx_description
1 polymer ?
#
loop_
_entity_poly.entity_id
_entity_poly.type
_entity_poly.pdbx_seq_one_letter_code
_entity_poly.pdbx_strand_id
1 'polypeptide(L)'
;MKMEVWLIIFFLIFLGIIFWFEEKRKKEIQEIKEKILIQSAFQESLEKTTKEMRDLSRDLLEEIRKRDEIRKEREKEFFERIKRLDQILTGTTTKGSSGEEILREAFKKLPPEMIETNFKVGGKIVEFALLLPNGKRLPIDSKWPASKLILDLEKEENVEKKKEIIKEIEKEVIKKVKEVKQYIDPDLTWSQAIAAIPDSVY
;
A
#
# COMPACT_ATOMS: atom_id res chain seq x y z
N MET A 1 78.92 -8.60 63.57
CA MET A 1 77.66 -9.31 63.87
C MET A 1 76.40 -8.46 63.76
N LYS A 2 76.25 -7.28 64.40
CA LYS A 2 74.99 -6.49 64.28
C LYS A 2 74.72 -5.95 62.86
N MET A 3 75.75 -5.58 62.09
CA MET A 3 75.60 -4.97 60.75
C MET A 3 75.20 -5.95 59.64
N GLU A 4 75.73 -7.18 59.67
CA GLU A 4 75.43 -8.23 58.67
C GLU A 4 73.98 -8.70 58.73
N VAL A 5 73.40 -8.73 59.94
CA VAL A 5 71.99 -9.07 60.14
C VAL A 5 71.06 -8.03 59.50
N TRP A 6 71.39 -6.75 59.59
CA TRP A 6 70.60 -5.69 58.95
C TRP A 6 70.65 -5.73 57.42
N LEU A 7 71.79 -6.12 56.83
CA LEU A 7 71.94 -6.28 55.38
C LEU A 7 71.09 -7.44 54.85
N ILE A 8 71.05 -8.57 55.57
CA ILE A 8 70.21 -9.72 55.20
C ILE A 8 68.72 -9.34 55.28
N ILE A 9 68.32 -8.63 56.34
CA ILE A 9 66.93 -8.16 56.49
C ILE A 9 66.55 -7.22 55.34
N PHE A 10 67.42 -6.26 55.00
CA PHE A 10 67.18 -5.34 53.89
C PHE A 10 67.07 -6.08 52.55
N PHE A 11 67.92 -7.07 52.32
CA PHE A 11 67.89 -7.89 51.10
C PHE A 11 66.61 -8.71 50.97
N LEU A 12 66.14 -9.32 52.07
CA LEU A 12 64.87 -10.07 52.09
C LEU A 12 63.66 -9.15 51.86
N ILE A 13 63.67 -7.95 52.43
CA ILE A 13 62.63 -6.94 52.18
C ILE A 13 62.65 -6.52 50.70
N PHE A 14 63.83 -6.27 50.14
CA PHE A 14 63.99 -5.89 48.74
C PHE A 14 63.52 -6.98 47.77
N LEU A 15 63.87 -8.24 48.03
CA LEU A 15 63.35 -9.39 47.28
C LEU A 15 61.83 -9.51 47.38
N GLY A 16 61.27 -9.30 48.57
CA GLY A 16 59.81 -9.27 48.79
C GLY A 16 59.12 -8.19 47.95
N ILE A 17 59.72 -6.99 47.85
CA ILE A 17 59.19 -5.89 47.04
C ILE A 17 59.26 -6.22 45.54
N ILE A 18 60.36 -6.80 45.05
CA ILE A 18 60.48 -7.20 43.63
C ILE A 18 59.47 -8.28 43.29
N PHE A 19 59.35 -9.31 44.14
CA PHE A 19 58.38 -10.40 43.94
C PHE A 19 56.93 -9.87 43.93
N TRP A 20 56.60 -8.99 44.89
CA TRP A 20 55.30 -8.33 44.94
C TRP A 20 55.00 -7.50 43.68
N PHE A 21 56.01 -6.80 43.14
CA PHE A 21 55.88 -6.02 41.92
C PHE A 21 55.67 -6.90 40.68
N GLU A 22 56.35 -8.04 40.58
CA GLU A 22 56.13 -9.00 39.49
C GLU A 22 54.74 -9.62 39.51
N GLU A 23 54.24 -9.98 40.68
CA GLU A 23 52.92 -10.58 40.83
C GLU A 23 51.82 -9.56 40.48
N LYS A 24 52.01 -8.29 40.86
CA LYS A 24 51.11 -7.20 40.48
C LYS A 24 51.07 -6.99 38.96
N ARG A 25 52.23 -6.96 38.29
CA ARG A 25 52.29 -6.86 36.82
C ARG A 25 51.60 -8.03 36.12
N LYS A 26 51.74 -9.26 36.63
CA LYS A 26 51.08 -10.44 36.06
C LYS A 26 49.55 -10.33 36.13
N LYS A 27 49.01 -9.85 37.26
CA LYS A 27 47.57 -9.62 37.45
C LYS A 27 47.04 -8.56 36.49
N GLU A 28 47.73 -7.42 36.37
CA GLU A 28 47.34 -6.34 35.43
C GLU A 28 47.36 -6.80 33.96
N ILE A 29 48.37 -7.57 33.55
CA ILE A 29 48.45 -8.13 32.19
C ILE A 29 47.31 -9.11 31.92
N GLN A 30 46.93 -9.91 32.92
CA GLN A 30 45.84 -10.87 32.78
C GLN A 30 44.48 -10.17 32.65
N GLU A 31 44.21 -9.14 33.45
CA GLU A 31 42.99 -8.32 33.33
C GLU A 31 42.91 -7.59 31.97
N ILE A 32 44.04 -7.08 31.46
CA ILE A 32 44.09 -6.44 30.14
C ILE A 32 43.79 -7.45 29.03
N LYS A 33 44.37 -8.66 29.10
CA LYS A 33 44.08 -9.74 28.14
C LYS A 33 42.61 -10.13 28.14
N GLU A 34 42.00 -10.22 29.30
CA GLU A 34 40.58 -10.56 29.45
C GLU A 34 39.68 -9.46 28.85
N LYS A 35 39.97 -8.19 29.12
CA LYS A 35 39.25 -7.04 28.51
C LYS A 35 39.39 -7.01 26.99
N ILE A 36 40.59 -7.26 26.46
CA ILE A 36 40.83 -7.32 25.01
C ILE A 36 40.05 -8.47 24.38
N LEU A 37 40.01 -9.65 25.01
CA LEU A 37 39.30 -10.82 24.51
C LEU A 37 37.78 -10.60 24.49
N ILE A 38 37.23 -9.99 25.53
CA ILE A 38 35.81 -9.62 25.60
C ILE A 38 35.50 -8.55 24.54
N GLN A 39 36.38 -7.58 24.36
CA GLN A 39 36.22 -6.54 23.33
C GLN A 39 36.27 -7.13 21.91
N SER A 40 37.19 -8.04 21.63
CA SER A 40 37.28 -8.70 20.31
C SER A 40 36.08 -9.59 20.04
N ALA A 41 35.63 -10.37 21.04
CA ALA A 41 34.43 -11.20 20.91
C ALA A 41 33.16 -10.35 20.70
N PHE A 42 33.09 -9.18 21.37
CA PHE A 42 32.01 -8.22 21.17
C PHE A 42 32.05 -7.60 19.77
N GLN A 43 33.23 -7.23 19.27
CA GLN A 43 33.40 -6.72 17.89
C GLN A 43 33.00 -7.76 16.84
N GLU A 44 33.42 -9.02 17.01
CA GLU A 44 33.05 -10.12 16.12
C GLU A 44 31.54 -10.38 16.13
N SER A 45 30.92 -10.35 17.32
CA SER A 45 29.46 -10.48 17.45
C SER A 45 28.73 -9.34 16.75
N LEU A 46 29.22 -8.09 16.87
CA LEU A 46 28.63 -6.94 16.19
C LEU A 46 28.77 -7.03 14.67
N GLU A 47 29.92 -7.45 14.16
CA GLU A 47 30.13 -7.66 12.73
C GLU A 47 29.20 -8.75 12.18
N LYS A 48 29.06 -9.85 12.92
CA LYS A 48 28.16 -10.94 12.57
C LYS A 48 26.70 -10.49 12.55
N THR A 49 26.23 -9.82 13.60
CA THR A 49 24.85 -9.28 13.64
C THR A 49 24.61 -8.24 12.55
N THR A 50 25.60 -7.38 12.26
CA THR A 50 25.48 -6.37 11.18
C THR A 50 25.39 -7.03 9.81
N LYS A 51 26.15 -8.11 9.60
CA LYS A 51 26.11 -8.90 8.37
C LYS A 51 24.75 -9.60 8.21
N GLU A 52 24.27 -10.27 9.26
CA GLU A 52 22.95 -10.92 9.27
C GLU A 52 21.81 -9.92 8.99
N MET A 53 21.88 -8.71 9.58
CA MET A 53 20.92 -7.64 9.31
C MET A 53 20.97 -7.15 7.86
N ARG A 54 22.17 -7.06 7.25
CA ARG A 54 22.31 -6.68 5.83
C ARG A 54 21.74 -7.75 4.91
N ASP A 55 22.02 -9.02 5.19
CA ASP A 55 21.53 -10.15 4.41
C ASP A 55 19.99 -10.21 4.50
N LEU A 56 19.42 -10.12 5.71
CA LEU A 56 17.97 -10.03 5.90
C LEU A 56 17.33 -8.83 5.18
N SER A 57 17.96 -7.66 5.25
CA SER A 57 17.47 -6.46 4.55
C SER A 57 17.47 -6.64 3.03
N ARG A 58 18.49 -7.32 2.49
CA ARG A 58 18.58 -7.63 1.07
C ARG A 58 17.48 -8.61 0.66
N ASP A 59 17.26 -9.67 1.43
CA ASP A 59 16.23 -10.66 1.16
C ASP A 59 14.83 -10.02 1.18
N LEU A 60 14.55 -9.14 2.15
CA LEU A 60 13.31 -8.37 2.21
C LEU A 60 13.13 -7.44 1.00
N LEU A 61 14.20 -6.76 0.56
CA LEU A 61 14.15 -5.93 -0.64
C LEU A 61 13.91 -6.75 -1.92
N GLU A 62 14.54 -7.91 -2.05
CA GLU A 62 14.31 -8.82 -3.17
C GLU A 62 12.86 -9.36 -3.16
N GLU A 63 12.32 -9.69 -1.99
CA GLU A 63 10.92 -10.09 -1.85
C GLU A 63 9.94 -8.96 -2.22
N ILE A 64 10.19 -7.73 -1.74
CA ILE A 64 9.40 -6.56 -2.10
C ILE A 64 9.43 -6.33 -3.62
N ARG A 65 10.61 -6.39 -4.25
CA ARG A 65 10.75 -6.23 -5.70
C ARG A 65 9.97 -7.28 -6.48
N LYS A 66 10.09 -8.56 -6.10
CA LYS A 66 9.33 -9.65 -6.73
C LYS A 66 7.82 -9.43 -6.59
N ARG A 67 7.35 -9.03 -5.40
CA ARG A 67 5.93 -8.72 -5.18
C ARG A 67 5.46 -7.54 -6.03
N ASP A 68 6.29 -6.51 -6.20
CA ASP A 68 6.01 -5.36 -7.06
C ASP A 68 5.97 -5.71 -8.54
N GLU A 69 6.85 -6.58 -9.01
CA GLU A 69 6.85 -7.08 -10.39
C GLU A 69 5.57 -7.85 -10.70
N ILE A 70 5.22 -8.82 -9.85
CA ILE A 70 3.97 -9.59 -9.96
C ILE A 70 2.76 -8.65 -9.93
N ARG A 71 2.77 -7.62 -9.07
CA ARG A 71 1.69 -6.61 -9.01
C ARG A 71 1.55 -5.87 -10.34
N LYS A 72 2.65 -5.39 -10.92
CA LYS A 72 2.67 -4.70 -12.22
C LYS A 72 2.20 -5.58 -13.36
N GLU A 73 2.55 -6.86 -13.36
CA GLU A 73 2.07 -7.82 -14.36
C GLU A 73 0.56 -7.99 -14.29
N ARG A 74 0.00 -8.21 -13.09
CA ARG A 74 -1.46 -8.28 -12.91
C ARG A 74 -2.17 -6.99 -13.31
N GLU A 75 -1.58 -5.83 -13.02
CA GLU A 75 -2.12 -4.54 -13.45
C GLU A 75 -2.15 -4.42 -14.98
N LYS A 76 -1.06 -4.82 -15.68
CA LYS A 76 -1.03 -4.83 -17.15
C LYS A 76 -2.11 -5.74 -17.74
N GLU A 77 -2.23 -6.96 -17.23
CA GLU A 77 -3.26 -7.90 -17.69
C GLU A 77 -4.68 -7.35 -17.46
N PHE A 78 -4.91 -6.70 -16.32
CA PHE A 78 -6.17 -6.04 -16.00
C PHE A 78 -6.47 -4.91 -17.01
N PHE A 79 -5.50 -4.03 -17.30
CA PHE A 79 -5.67 -2.95 -18.27
C PHE A 79 -5.93 -3.45 -19.69
N GLU A 80 -5.25 -4.50 -20.13
CA GLU A 80 -5.51 -5.11 -21.45
C GLU A 80 -6.93 -5.69 -21.56
N ARG A 81 -7.47 -6.26 -20.47
CA ARG A 81 -8.86 -6.74 -20.42
C ARG A 81 -9.86 -5.59 -20.48
N ILE A 82 -9.62 -4.49 -19.76
CA ILE A 82 -10.46 -3.28 -19.82
C ILE A 82 -10.43 -2.67 -21.22
N LYS A 83 -9.26 -2.59 -21.88
CA LYS A 83 -9.13 -2.05 -23.24
C LYS A 83 -9.95 -2.84 -24.28
N ARG A 84 -10.05 -4.16 -24.12
CA ARG A 84 -10.93 -4.97 -24.97
C ARG A 84 -12.41 -4.66 -24.75
N LEU A 85 -12.82 -4.23 -23.55
CA LEU A 85 -14.20 -3.79 -23.30
C LEU A 85 -14.51 -2.46 -23.98
N ASP A 86 -13.58 -1.52 -23.97
CA ASP A 86 -13.77 -0.21 -24.62
C ASP A 86 -14.16 -0.39 -26.10
N GLN A 87 -13.49 -1.32 -26.80
CA GLN A 87 -13.79 -1.70 -28.19
C GLN A 87 -15.16 -2.37 -28.38
N ILE A 88 -15.67 -3.04 -27.36
CA ILE A 88 -16.96 -3.72 -27.40
C ILE A 88 -18.10 -2.75 -27.06
N LEU A 89 -17.88 -1.85 -26.09
CA LEU A 89 -18.79 -0.79 -25.69
C LEU A 89 -19.05 0.20 -26.82
N THR A 90 -18.01 0.57 -27.57
CA THR A 90 -18.14 1.41 -28.77
C THR A 90 -18.88 0.73 -29.92
N GLY A 91 -18.98 -0.60 -29.93
CA GLY A 91 -19.71 -1.36 -30.96
C GLY A 91 -21.21 -1.55 -30.70
N THR A 92 -21.70 -1.27 -29.49
CA THR A 92 -23.13 -1.45 -29.13
C THR A 92 -23.88 -0.12 -29.16
N THR A 93 -24.21 0.36 -30.35
CA THR A 93 -25.05 1.55 -30.54
C THR A 93 -26.54 1.21 -30.34
N THR A 94 -26.97 0.90 -29.12
CA THR A 94 -28.39 0.70 -28.82
C THR A 94 -29.03 2.00 -28.34
N LYS A 95 -29.36 2.88 -29.29
CA LYS A 95 -30.29 3.99 -29.08
C LYS A 95 -31.59 3.45 -28.46
N GLY A 96 -31.91 3.88 -27.24
CA GLY A 96 -33.17 3.56 -26.56
C GLY A 96 -33.10 2.53 -25.41
N SER A 97 -31.93 1.96 -25.11
CA SER A 97 -31.74 1.16 -23.89
C SER A 97 -31.39 2.05 -22.69
N SER A 98 -31.92 1.73 -21.50
CA SER A 98 -31.49 2.37 -20.26
C SER A 98 -29.96 2.24 -20.13
N GLY A 99 -29.26 3.30 -19.71
CA GLY A 99 -27.81 3.25 -19.49
C GLY A 99 -27.38 2.14 -18.52
N GLU A 100 -28.30 1.73 -17.63
CA GLU A 100 -28.13 0.56 -16.76
C GLU A 100 -28.06 -0.75 -17.54
N GLU A 101 -28.92 -0.95 -18.54
CA GLU A 101 -28.96 -2.19 -19.34
C GLU A 101 -27.75 -2.27 -20.26
N ILE A 102 -27.29 -1.13 -20.79
CA ILE A 102 -26.06 -1.06 -21.60
C ILE A 102 -24.85 -1.49 -20.76
N LEU A 103 -24.72 -0.96 -19.54
CA LEU A 103 -23.65 -1.37 -18.63
C LEU A 103 -23.78 -2.84 -18.20
N ARG A 104 -24.99 -3.31 -17.92
CA ARG A 104 -25.26 -4.72 -17.58
C ARG A 104 -24.82 -5.65 -18.71
N GLU A 105 -25.16 -5.35 -19.96
CA GLU A 105 -24.76 -6.12 -21.13
C GLU A 105 -23.25 -6.06 -21.40
N ALA A 106 -22.63 -4.90 -21.18
CA ALA A 106 -21.18 -4.76 -21.29
C ALA A 106 -20.45 -5.62 -20.25
N PHE A 107 -20.95 -5.61 -19.02
CA PHE A 107 -20.38 -6.35 -17.90
C PHE A 107 -20.62 -7.86 -17.98
N LYS A 108 -21.65 -8.35 -18.66
CA LYS A 108 -21.81 -9.79 -18.96
C LYS A 108 -20.63 -10.37 -19.75
N LYS A 109 -19.88 -9.53 -20.46
CA LYS A 109 -18.72 -9.94 -21.28
C LYS A 109 -17.42 -9.93 -20.50
N LEU A 110 -17.42 -9.40 -19.27
CA LEU A 110 -16.29 -9.50 -18.35
C LEU A 110 -16.19 -10.91 -17.77
N PRO A 111 -14.98 -11.37 -17.45
CA PRO A 111 -14.81 -12.52 -16.58
C PRO A 111 -15.57 -12.30 -15.25
N PRO A 112 -16.34 -13.28 -14.76
CA PRO A 112 -17.16 -13.13 -13.56
C PRO A 112 -16.35 -12.79 -12.31
N GLU A 113 -15.07 -13.14 -12.27
CA GLU A 113 -14.14 -12.77 -11.20
C GLU A 113 -13.77 -11.28 -11.18
N MET A 114 -14.03 -10.54 -12.25
CA MET A 114 -13.71 -9.10 -12.36
C MET A 114 -14.86 -8.19 -11.96
N ILE A 115 -16.07 -8.72 -11.76
CA ILE A 115 -17.25 -7.92 -11.48
C ILE A 115 -18.09 -8.51 -10.35
N GLU A 116 -18.45 -7.65 -9.41
CA GLU A 116 -19.41 -7.92 -8.37
C GLU A 116 -20.65 -7.06 -8.57
N THR A 117 -21.83 -7.67 -8.43
CA THR A 117 -23.11 -6.96 -8.52
C THR A 117 -23.70 -6.78 -7.13
N ASN A 118 -24.44 -5.70 -6.92
CA ASN A 118 -25.05 -5.37 -5.63
C ASN A 118 -24.03 -5.32 -4.48
N PHE A 119 -22.84 -4.75 -4.75
CA PHE A 119 -21.77 -4.64 -3.78
C PHE A 119 -22.18 -3.73 -2.61
N LYS A 120 -21.95 -4.20 -1.39
CA LYS A 120 -22.31 -3.48 -0.15
C LYS A 120 -21.12 -2.74 0.42
N VAL A 121 -21.27 -1.43 0.62
CA VAL A 121 -20.24 -0.57 1.23
C VAL A 121 -20.91 0.57 2.01
N GLY A 122 -20.40 0.90 3.19
CA GLY A 122 -20.92 2.03 3.98
C GLY A 122 -22.42 1.96 4.29
N GLY A 123 -22.99 0.76 4.43
CA GLY A 123 -24.44 0.57 4.65
C GLY A 123 -25.31 0.76 3.39
N LYS A 124 -24.70 0.95 2.23
CA LYS A 124 -25.36 1.14 0.92
C LYS A 124 -25.05 -0.01 -0.03
N ILE A 125 -25.84 -0.11 -1.09
CA ILE A 125 -25.65 -1.07 -2.18
C ILE A 125 -25.35 -0.27 -3.45
N VAL A 126 -24.23 -0.57 -4.09
CA VAL A 126 -23.91 -0.11 -5.44
C VAL A 126 -24.15 -1.24 -6.43
N GLU A 127 -24.66 -0.90 -7.61
CA GLU A 127 -25.14 -1.84 -8.62
C GLU A 127 -24.01 -2.74 -9.11
N PHE A 128 -22.84 -2.14 -9.37
CA PHE A 128 -21.67 -2.82 -9.89
C PHE A 128 -20.40 -2.39 -9.15
N ALA A 129 -19.44 -3.30 -9.09
CA ALA A 129 -18.10 -3.03 -8.62
C ALA A 129 -17.09 -3.85 -9.43
N LEU A 130 -16.07 -3.18 -9.98
CA LEU A 130 -14.95 -3.90 -10.61
C LEU A 130 -13.95 -4.35 -9.54
N LEU A 131 -13.57 -5.62 -9.56
CA LEU A 131 -12.53 -6.16 -8.69
C LEU A 131 -11.17 -5.80 -9.27
N LEU A 132 -10.41 -4.99 -8.53
CA LEU A 132 -9.09 -4.55 -8.92
C LEU A 132 -8.03 -5.56 -8.49
N PRO A 133 -6.85 -5.61 -9.17
CA PRO A 133 -5.77 -6.55 -8.82
C PRO A 133 -5.20 -6.41 -7.40
N ASN A 134 -5.45 -5.28 -6.74
CA ASN A 134 -5.07 -5.01 -5.36
C ASN A 134 -6.12 -5.49 -4.33
N GLY A 135 -7.19 -6.17 -4.79
CA GLY A 135 -8.27 -6.67 -3.94
C GLY A 135 -9.32 -5.63 -3.56
N LYS A 136 -9.13 -4.35 -3.94
CA LYS A 136 -10.12 -3.30 -3.75
C LYS A 136 -11.18 -3.38 -4.84
N ARG A 137 -12.31 -2.72 -4.59
CA ARG A 137 -13.40 -2.57 -5.55
C ARG A 137 -13.45 -1.15 -6.09
N LEU A 138 -13.69 -1.00 -7.40
CA LEU A 138 -14.05 0.28 -8.01
C LEU A 138 -15.58 0.33 -8.16
N PRO A 139 -16.30 1.08 -7.32
CA PRO A 139 -17.76 1.16 -7.39
C PRO A 139 -18.20 1.85 -8.67
N ILE A 140 -19.27 1.35 -9.29
CA ILE A 140 -19.89 1.92 -10.49
C ILE A 140 -21.40 1.99 -10.25
N ASP A 141 -21.89 3.21 -10.03
CA ASP A 141 -23.33 3.51 -9.92
C ASP A 141 -23.85 3.83 -11.32
N SER A 142 -24.75 2.98 -11.81
CA SER A 142 -25.34 3.11 -13.14
C SER A 142 -26.72 3.76 -13.15
N LYS A 143 -27.27 4.13 -11.99
CA LYS A 143 -28.66 4.59 -11.88
C LYS A 143 -28.76 6.09 -12.06
N TRP A 144 -29.31 6.50 -13.21
CA TRP A 144 -29.62 7.89 -13.46
C TRP A 144 -31.03 8.26 -12.92
N PRO A 145 -31.14 9.24 -11.99
CA PRO A 145 -32.42 9.57 -11.35
C PRO A 145 -33.32 10.48 -12.21
N ALA A 146 -32.77 11.16 -13.23
CA ALA A 146 -33.42 12.28 -13.90
C ALA A 146 -33.72 12.04 -15.38
N SER A 147 -34.06 10.80 -15.76
CA SER A 147 -34.36 10.43 -17.16
C SER A 147 -35.50 11.26 -17.76
N LYS A 148 -36.47 11.69 -16.93
CA LYS A 148 -37.56 12.56 -17.37
C LYS A 148 -37.06 13.95 -17.81
N LEU A 149 -36.12 14.54 -17.08
CA LEU A 149 -35.58 15.87 -17.42
C LEU A 149 -34.87 15.87 -18.79
N ILE A 150 -34.19 14.76 -19.12
CA ILE A 150 -33.56 14.57 -20.44
C ILE A 150 -34.64 14.56 -21.54
N LEU A 151 -35.69 13.76 -21.35
CA LEU A 151 -36.80 13.67 -22.32
C LEU A 151 -37.54 15.01 -22.48
N ASP A 152 -37.70 15.75 -21.38
CA ASP A 152 -38.33 17.06 -21.39
C ASP A 152 -37.44 18.09 -22.13
N LEU A 153 -36.11 18.03 -21.94
CA LEU A 153 -35.14 18.87 -22.65
C LEU A 153 -35.17 18.63 -24.17
N GLU A 154 -35.27 17.36 -24.60
CA GLU A 154 -35.33 16.98 -26.01
C GLU A 154 -36.58 17.50 -26.72
N LYS A 155 -37.72 17.54 -26.02
CA LYS A 155 -39.02 17.95 -26.57
C LYS A 155 -39.29 19.45 -26.47
N GLU A 156 -38.60 20.14 -25.58
CA GLU A 156 -38.81 21.58 -25.40
C GLU A 156 -38.29 22.35 -26.62
N GLU A 157 -38.94 23.45 -26.97
CA GLU A 157 -38.54 24.34 -28.07
C GLU A 157 -38.18 25.73 -27.54
N ASN A 158 -38.76 26.13 -26.41
CA ASN A 158 -38.49 27.42 -25.78
C ASN A 158 -37.09 27.46 -25.13
N VAL A 159 -36.31 28.46 -25.52
CA VAL A 159 -34.90 28.61 -25.10
C VAL A 159 -34.76 28.86 -23.59
N GLU A 160 -35.63 29.68 -23.00
CA GLU A 160 -35.62 29.99 -21.57
C GLU A 160 -35.94 28.74 -20.74
N LYS A 161 -36.97 27.98 -21.12
CA LYS A 161 -37.33 26.73 -20.44
C LYS A 161 -36.26 25.65 -20.58
N LYS A 162 -35.59 25.55 -21.74
CA LYS A 162 -34.42 24.66 -21.89
C LYS A 162 -33.33 24.98 -20.87
N LYS A 163 -33.01 26.27 -20.68
CA LYS A 163 -32.01 26.69 -19.70
C LYS A 163 -32.40 26.31 -18.27
N GLU A 164 -33.68 26.38 -17.94
CA GLU A 164 -34.18 25.93 -16.63
C GLU A 164 -34.02 24.42 -16.45
N ILE A 165 -34.42 23.63 -17.45
CA ILE A 165 -34.27 22.16 -17.41
C ILE A 165 -32.80 21.76 -17.29
N ILE A 166 -31.89 22.41 -18.03
CA ILE A 166 -30.44 22.16 -17.93
C ILE A 166 -29.94 22.42 -16.51
N LYS A 167 -30.35 23.53 -15.87
CA LYS A 167 -29.96 23.82 -14.48
C LYS A 167 -30.45 22.75 -13.51
N GLU A 168 -31.63 22.19 -13.73
CA GLU A 168 -32.12 21.07 -12.90
C GLU A 168 -31.31 19.80 -13.17
N ILE A 169 -30.96 19.49 -14.41
CA ILE A 169 -30.05 18.37 -14.75
C ILE A 169 -28.70 18.54 -14.05
N GLU A 170 -28.09 19.73 -14.09
CA GLU A 170 -26.82 20.03 -13.40
C GLU A 170 -26.92 19.78 -11.88
N LYS A 171 -28.03 20.18 -11.25
CA LYS A 171 -28.27 19.90 -9.83
C LYS A 171 -28.35 18.40 -9.56
N GLU A 172 -29.00 17.63 -10.43
CA GLU A 172 -29.08 16.18 -10.32
C GLU A 172 -27.71 15.51 -10.51
N VAL A 173 -26.87 16.00 -11.44
CA VAL A 173 -25.46 15.56 -11.56
C VAL A 173 -24.71 15.78 -10.25
N ILE A 174 -24.81 16.97 -9.65
CA ILE A 174 -24.14 17.28 -8.37
C ILE A 174 -24.63 16.38 -7.25
N LYS A 175 -25.94 16.11 -7.17
CA LYS A 175 -26.51 15.17 -6.20
C LYS A 175 -25.97 13.77 -6.41
N LYS A 176 -25.92 13.30 -7.66
CA LYS A 176 -25.36 11.99 -8.02
C LYS A 176 -23.89 11.88 -7.62
N VAL A 177 -23.06 12.90 -7.89
CA VAL A 177 -21.65 12.92 -7.45
C VAL A 177 -21.54 12.80 -5.93
N LYS A 178 -22.39 13.51 -5.18
CA LYS A 178 -22.41 13.41 -3.70
C LYS A 178 -22.83 12.03 -3.22
N GLU A 179 -23.78 11.39 -3.89
CA GLU A 179 -24.20 10.02 -3.61
C GLU A 179 -23.06 9.02 -3.88
N VAL A 180 -22.47 9.09 -5.07
CA VAL A 180 -21.41 8.16 -5.50
C VAL A 180 -20.16 8.27 -4.64
N LYS A 181 -19.84 9.46 -4.14
CA LYS A 181 -18.75 9.67 -3.18
C LYS A 181 -18.91 8.82 -1.91
N GLN A 182 -20.13 8.48 -1.51
CA GLN A 182 -20.40 7.68 -0.32
C GLN A 182 -20.03 6.20 -0.49
N TYR A 183 -19.73 5.76 -1.73
CA TYR A 183 -19.21 4.41 -1.98
C TYR A 183 -17.69 4.32 -1.77
N ILE A 184 -16.99 5.42 -1.49
CA ILE A 184 -15.55 5.41 -1.24
C ILE A 184 -15.29 5.06 0.22
N ASP A 185 -14.71 3.88 0.44
CA ASP A 185 -14.31 3.34 1.72
C ASP A 185 -12.82 2.91 1.64
N PRO A 186 -11.91 3.49 2.45
CA PRO A 186 -10.48 3.19 2.38
C PRO A 186 -10.13 1.71 2.57
N ASP A 187 -10.95 0.94 3.28
CA ASP A 187 -10.70 -0.47 3.59
C ASP A 187 -11.27 -1.39 2.52
N LEU A 188 -12.35 -1.00 1.85
CA LEU A 188 -13.06 -1.86 0.89
C LEU A 188 -12.91 -1.46 -0.58
N THR A 189 -12.78 -0.17 -0.87
CA THR A 189 -12.84 0.36 -2.24
C THR A 189 -11.57 1.10 -2.64
N TRP A 190 -11.48 1.36 -3.94
CA TRP A 190 -10.51 2.30 -4.48
C TRP A 190 -10.82 3.72 -4.00
N SER A 191 -9.84 4.63 -4.11
CA SER A 191 -9.99 6.04 -3.73
C SER A 191 -10.90 6.84 -4.69
N GLN A 192 -11.55 6.16 -5.64
CA GLN A 192 -12.43 6.73 -6.65
C GLN A 192 -13.63 5.80 -6.84
N ALA A 193 -14.72 6.37 -7.37
CA ALA A 193 -15.92 5.68 -7.79
C ALA A 193 -16.43 6.31 -9.10
N ILE A 194 -17.18 5.55 -9.89
CA ILE A 194 -17.71 5.97 -11.19
C ILE A 194 -19.21 6.20 -11.06
N ALA A 195 -19.66 7.36 -11.53
CA ALA A 195 -21.07 7.63 -11.82
C ALA A 195 -21.27 7.49 -13.33
N ALA A 196 -22.12 6.56 -13.76
CA ALA A 196 -22.52 6.52 -15.17
C ALA A 196 -23.60 7.58 -15.42
N ILE A 197 -23.34 8.44 -16.39
CA ILE A 197 -24.29 9.47 -16.83
C ILE A 197 -24.68 9.20 -18.28
N PRO A 198 -25.93 9.46 -18.69
CA PRO A 198 -26.32 9.38 -20.09
C PRO A 198 -25.54 10.36 -20.95
N ASP A 199 -25.25 9.99 -22.21
CA ASP A 199 -24.54 10.85 -23.17
C ASP A 199 -25.21 12.22 -23.35
N SER A 200 -26.55 12.29 -23.25
CA SER A 200 -27.30 13.55 -23.36
C SER A 200 -27.09 14.52 -22.19
N VAL A 201 -26.41 14.09 -21.14
CA VAL A 201 -26.06 14.91 -19.96
C VAL A 201 -24.61 15.42 -20.04
N TYR A 202 -23.76 14.79 -20.86
CA TYR A 202 -22.35 15.16 -21.08
C TYR A 202 -22.20 16.16 -22.22
#